data_AF-A0A968NVQ7-F1
#
_entry.id   AF-A0A968NVQ7-F1
#
_cell.length_a   1.000
_cell.length_b   1.000
_cell.length_c   1.000
_cell.angle_alpha   90.00
_cell.angle_beta   90.00
_cell.angle_gamma   90.00
#
_symmetry.space_group_name_H-M   'P 1'
#
loop_
_entity.id
_entity.type
_entity.pdbx_description
1 polymer ?
#
loop_
_entity_poly.entity_id
_entity_poly.type
_entity_poly.pdbx_seq_one_letter_code
_entity_poly.pdbx_strand_id
1 'polypeptide(L)'
;LATCVGIMAGWASPEFAIAFVFALIVMYDAAGVRQAAGKQARILNQIVDELFHEKTEFTEARLKELLGHTPFQVIIGCLLGIAIGWAGMIMALPAIG
;
A
#
# COMPACT_ATOMS: atom_id res chain seq x y z
N LEU A 1 0.72 10.59 -7.55
CA LEU A 1 1.25 11.89 -7.06
C LEU A 1 2.64 12.16 -7.61
N ALA A 2 3.70 11.45 -7.18
CA ALA A 2 5.07 11.69 -7.65
C ALA A 2 5.19 11.69 -9.20
N THR A 3 4.54 10.73 -9.88
CA THR A 3 4.46 10.70 -11.35
C THR A 3 3.83 11.96 -11.95
N CYS A 4 2.73 12.46 -11.37
CA CYS A 4 2.07 13.69 -11.83
C CYS A 4 2.97 14.91 -11.63
N VAL A 5 3.64 15.01 -10.48
CA VAL A 5 4.58 16.10 -10.19
C VAL A 5 5.77 16.05 -11.16
N GLY A 6 6.31 14.87 -11.45
CA GLY A 6 7.38 14.70 -12.43
C GLY A 6 6.96 15.10 -13.85
N ILE A 7 5.70 14.86 -14.23
CA ILE A 7 5.13 15.29 -15.51
C ILE A 7 4.93 16.82 -15.55
N MET A 8 4.41 17.43 -14.47
CA MET A 8 4.02 18.85 -14.46
C MET A 8 5.17 19.81 -14.16
N ALA A 9 6.01 19.50 -13.16
CA ALA A 9 7.13 20.33 -12.72
C ALA A 9 8.48 19.88 -13.31
N GLY A 10 8.51 18.69 -13.92
CA GLY A 10 9.71 18.09 -14.49
C GLY A 10 10.41 17.13 -13.52
N TRP A 11 11.06 16.10 -14.07
CA TRP A 11 11.73 15.04 -13.30
C TRP A 11 12.98 15.50 -12.53
N ALA A 12 13.58 16.63 -12.92
CA ALA A 12 14.73 17.23 -12.23
C ALA A 12 14.32 18.28 -11.18
N SER A 13 13.02 18.48 -10.97
CA SER A 13 12.51 19.53 -10.08
C SER A 13 12.64 19.14 -8.59
N PRO A 14 12.91 20.11 -7.69
CA PRO A 14 12.85 19.89 -6.25
C PRO A 14 11.50 19.31 -5.79
N GLU A 15 10.40 19.73 -6.40
CA GLU A 15 9.04 19.28 -6.13
C GLU A 15 8.88 17.78 -6.40
N PHE A 16 9.43 17.28 -7.51
CA PHE A 16 9.45 15.85 -7.80
C PHE A 16 10.26 15.09 -6.76
N ALA A 17 11.44 15.59 -6.39
CA ALA A 17 12.29 14.94 -5.40
C ALA A 17 11.58 14.79 -4.05
N ILE A 18 10.91 15.85 -3.58
CA ILE A 18 10.12 15.84 -2.34
C ILE A 18 8.96 14.83 -2.45
N ALA A 19 8.18 14.89 -3.55
CA ALA A 19 7.04 14.00 -3.75
C ALA A 19 7.46 12.52 -3.86
N PHE A 20 8.61 12.24 -4.47
CA PHE A 20 9.16 10.91 -4.61
C PHE A 20 9.64 10.33 -3.27
N VAL A 21 10.42 11.09 -2.50
CA VAL A 21 10.85 10.67 -1.15
C VAL A 21 9.64 10.46 -0.24
N PHE A 22 8.66 11.36 -0.29
CA PHE A 22 7.41 11.20 0.48
C PHE A 22 6.65 9.93 0.09
N ALA A 23 6.57 9.62 -1.21
CA ALA A 23 5.96 8.37 -1.67
C ALA A 23 6.67 7.13 -1.11
N LEU A 24 8.02 7.13 -1.06
CA LEU A 24 8.80 6.04 -0.47
C LEU A 24 8.52 5.88 1.03
N ILE A 25 8.47 6.97 1.79
CA ILE A 25 8.16 6.96 3.22
C ILE A 25 6.77 6.35 3.46
N VAL A 26 5.76 6.81 2.72
CA VAL A 26 4.38 6.30 2.86
C VAL A 26 4.30 4.81 2.50
N MET A 27 5.00 4.36 1.45
CA MET A 27 5.01 2.94 1.09
C MET A 27 5.70 2.07 2.14
N TYR A 28 6.82 2.53 2.69
CA TYR A 28 7.54 1.83 3.75
C TYR A 28 6.70 1.72 5.02
N ASP A 29 6.09 2.83 5.47
CA ASP A 29 5.24 2.85 6.66
C ASP A 29 3.99 1.98 6.48
N ALA A 30 3.30 2.10 5.34
CA ALA A 30 2.13 1.27 5.04
C ALA A 30 2.48 -0.23 5.01
N ALA A 31 3.66 -0.61 4.51
CA ALA A 31 4.15 -1.98 4.56
C ALA A 31 4.44 -2.43 6.00
N GLY A 32 5.09 -1.57 6.80
CA GLY A 32 5.41 -1.82 8.20
C GLY A 32 4.17 -2.03 9.08
N VAL A 33 3.18 -1.14 8.97
CA VAL A 33 1.90 -1.25 9.70
C VAL A 33 1.16 -2.54 9.33
N ARG A 34 1.11 -2.89 8.04
CA ARG A 34 0.47 -4.15 7.58
C ARG A 34 1.16 -5.39 8.15
N GLN A 35 2.48 -5.40 8.20
CA GLN A 35 3.25 -6.51 8.76
C GLN A 35 2.99 -6.65 10.27
N ALA A 36 2.98 -5.54 11.00
CA ALA A 36 2.67 -5.53 12.43
C ALA A 36 1.25 -6.05 12.71
N ALA A 37 0.25 -5.57 11.95
CA ALA A 37 -1.13 -6.05 12.06
C ALA A 37 -1.27 -7.55 11.73
N GLY A 38 -0.56 -8.03 10.71
CA GLY A 38 -0.53 -9.46 10.36
C GLY A 38 0.06 -10.33 11.48
N LYS A 39 1.17 -9.89 12.08
CA LYS A 39 1.77 -10.57 13.23
C LYS A 39 0.84 -10.58 14.45
N GLN A 40 0.18 -9.44 14.72
CA GLN A 40 -0.81 -9.36 15.79
C GLN A 40 -2.01 -10.30 15.55
N ALA A 41 -2.54 -10.36 14.33
CA ALA A 41 -3.61 -11.27 13.96
C ALA A 41 -3.25 -12.74 14.22
N ARG A 42 -2.03 -13.15 13.83
CA ARG A 42 -1.52 -14.50 14.09
C ARG A 42 -1.43 -14.81 15.59
N ILE A 43 -0.84 -13.91 16.37
CA ILE A 43 -0.70 -14.09 17.82
C ILE A 43 -2.08 -14.18 18.48
N LEU A 44 -3.03 -13.34 18.07
CA LEU A 44 -4.39 -13.37 18.60
C LEU A 44 -5.12 -14.67 18.25
N ASN A 45 -5.00 -15.16 17.01
CA ASN A 45 -5.56 -16.46 16.62
C ASN A 45 -4.98 -17.59 17.49
N GLN A 46 -3.67 -17.58 17.78
CA GLN A 46 -3.02 -18.56 18.65
C GLN A 46 -3.54 -18.50 20.10
N ILE A 47 -3.69 -17.29 20.66
CA ILE A 47 -4.25 -17.10 22.01
C ILE A 47 -5.68 -17.62 22.09
N VAL A 48 -6.50 -17.34 21.06
CA VAL A 48 -7.89 -17.81 21.00
C VAL A 48 -7.95 -19.33 20.89
N ASP A 49 -7.14 -19.93 20.02
CA ASP A 49 -7.05 -21.39 19.87
C ASP A 49 -6.62 -22.04 21.20
N GLU A 50 -5.66 -21.43 21.93
CA GLU A 50 -5.18 -21.96 23.21
C GLU A 50 -6.22 -21.85 24.34
N LEU A 51 -6.91 -20.71 24.45
CA LEU A 51 -7.90 -20.48 25.52
C LEU A 51 -9.23 -21.19 25.30
N PHE A 52 -9.62 -21.43 24.04
CA PHE A 52 -10.97 -21.89 23.69
C PHE A 52 -10.99 -23.23 22.94
N HIS A 53 -10.01 -24.11 23.23
CA HIS A 53 -9.74 -25.44 22.63
C HIS A 53 -10.96 -26.32 22.25
N GLU A 54 -12.17 -26.06 22.77
CA GLU A 54 -13.36 -26.91 22.63
C GLU A 54 -14.62 -26.18 22.11
N LYS A 55 -14.59 -24.84 21.91
CA LYS A 55 -15.76 -24.08 21.45
C LYS A 55 -15.67 -23.72 19.97
N THR A 56 -16.36 -24.49 19.14
CA THR A 56 -16.48 -24.32 17.68
C THR A 56 -16.96 -22.92 17.25
N GLU A 57 -17.67 -22.19 18.10
CA GLU A 57 -18.17 -20.83 17.81
C GLU A 57 -17.08 -19.82 17.43
N PHE A 58 -15.85 -19.97 17.91
CA PHE A 58 -14.77 -19.00 17.62
C PHE A 58 -14.01 -19.27 16.31
N THR A 59 -14.31 -20.38 15.63
CA THR A 59 -13.66 -20.72 14.35
C THR A 59 -13.95 -19.67 13.27
N GLU A 60 -15.14 -19.05 13.29
CA GLU A 60 -15.52 -18.00 12.35
C GLU A 60 -14.91 -16.62 12.69
N ALA A 61 -14.41 -16.42 13.91
CA ALA A 61 -13.84 -15.16 14.36
C ALA A 61 -12.33 -15.00 14.07
N ARG A 62 -11.70 -15.98 13.40
CA ARG A 62 -10.27 -15.92 13.09
C ARG A 62 -9.93 -14.75 12.19
N LEU A 63 -8.95 -13.95 12.60
CA LEU A 63 -8.45 -12.86 11.80
C LEU A 63 -7.66 -13.41 10.62
N LYS A 64 -7.81 -12.76 9.46
CA LYS A 64 -6.96 -13.03 8.30
C LYS A 64 -5.51 -12.71 8.64
N GLU A 65 -4.69 -13.75 8.73
CA GLU A 65 -3.25 -13.59 8.81
C GLU A 65 -2.75 -13.05 7.47
N LEU A 66 -2.06 -11.91 7.48
CA LEU A 66 -1.36 -11.45 6.29
C LEU A 66 -0.22 -12.42 5.98
N LEU A 67 -0.39 -13.29 4.98
CA LEU A 67 0.75 -13.91 4.30
C LEU A 67 1.57 -12.80 3.62
N GLY A 68 2.89 -12.91 3.69
CA GLY A 68 3.88 -11.90 3.27
C GLY A 68 3.90 -11.51 1.78
N HIS A 69 2.78 -11.52 1.06
CA HIS A 69 2.64 -11.03 -0.33
C HIS A 69 2.68 -9.49 -0.45
N THR A 70 3.07 -8.78 0.59
CA THR A 70 3.14 -7.32 0.71
C THR A 70 4.03 -6.63 -0.35
N PRO A 71 5.20 -7.18 -0.74
CA PRO A 71 6.06 -6.53 -1.74
C PRO A 71 5.37 -6.41 -3.11
N PHE A 72 4.61 -7.43 -3.50
CA PHE A 72 3.92 -7.46 -4.79
C PHE A 72 2.78 -6.42 -4.84
N GLN A 73 2.05 -6.24 -3.74
CA GLN A 73 1.00 -5.23 -3.64
C GLN A 73 1.56 -3.80 -3.77
N VAL A 74 2.72 -3.53 -3.17
CA VAL A 74 3.39 -2.22 -3.29
C VAL A 74 3.81 -1.97 -4.73
N ILE A 75 4.41 -2.96 -5.41
CA ILE A 75 4.81 -2.85 -6.82
C ILE A 75 3.61 -2.58 -7.73
N ILE A 76 2.50 -3.32 -7.55
CA ILE A 76 1.26 -3.07 -8.31
C ILE A 76 0.75 -1.65 -8.04
N GLY A 77 0.75 -1.20 -6.79
CA GLY A 77 0.36 0.16 -6.43
C GLY A 77 1.22 1.22 -7.12
N CYS A 78 2.54 1.03 -7.18
CA CYS A 78 3.45 1.91 -7.92
C CYS A 78 3.11 1.96 -9.42
N LEU A 79 2.96 0.79 -10.06
CA LEU A 79 2.66 0.69 -11.48
C LEU A 79 1.31 1.34 -11.81
N LEU A 80 0.30 1.09 -10.98
CA LEU A 80 -1.02 1.70 -11.12
C LEU A 80 -0.94 3.23 -10.96
N GLY A 81 -0.18 3.72 -9.98
CA GLY A 81 0.04 5.15 -9.78
C GLY A 81 0.73 5.84 -10.97
N ILE A 82 1.67 5.14 -11.62
CA ILE A 82 2.30 5.62 -12.86
C ILE A 82 1.27 5.65 -13.99
N ALA A 83 0.53 4.56 -14.20
CA ALA A 83 -0.48 4.45 -15.26
C ALA A 83 -1.56 5.54 -15.14
N ILE A 84 -2.08 5.77 -13.93
CA ILE A 84 -3.09 6.83 -13.68
C ILE A 84 -2.49 8.22 -13.94
N GLY A 85 -1.25 8.47 -13.52
CA GLY A 85 -0.59 9.76 -13.78
C GLY A 85 -0.42 10.06 -15.27
N TRP A 86 -0.03 9.04 -16.04
CA TRP A 86 0.06 9.13 -17.51
C TRP A 86 -1.30 9.29 -18.18
N ALA A 87 -2.32 8.53 -17.76
CA ALA A 87 -3.67 8.65 -18.29
C ALA A 87 -4.25 10.05 -18.03
N GLY A 88 -4.04 10.60 -16.83
CA GLY A 88 -4.45 11.97 -16.49
C GLY A 88 -3.78 13.02 -17.37
N MET A 89 -2.50 12.85 -17.71
CA MET A 89 -1.79 13.72 -18.66
C MET A 89 -2.43 13.69 -20.05
N ILE A 90 -2.71 12.49 -20.58
CA ILE A 90 -3.33 12.32 -21.90
C ILE A 90 -4.72 12.95 -21.95
N MET A 91 -5.51 12.80 -20.89
CA MET A 91 -6.84 13.42 -20.77
C MET A 91 -6.79 14.94 -20.63
N ALA A 92 -5.73 15.50 -20.06
CA ALA A 92 -5.55 16.95 -19.92
C ALA A 92 -5.03 17.63 -21.20
N LEU A 93 -4.41 16.86 -22.11
CA LEU A 93 -3.84 17.37 -23.37
C LEU A 93 -4.82 18.20 -24.23
N PRO A 94 -6.11 17.82 -24.40
CA PRO A 94 -7.08 18.60 -25.17
C PRO A 94 -7.52 19.91 -24.50
N ALA A 95 -7.30 20.07 -23.20
CA ALA A 95 -7.69 21.26 -22.44
C ALA A 95 -6.60 22.35 -22.40
N ILE A 96 -5.40 22.03 -22.90
CA ILE A 96 -4.22 22.92 -22.92
C ILE A 96 -3.99 23.51 -24.34
N GLY A 97 -4.80 23.08 -25.32
CA GLY A 97 -4.76 23.53 -26.72
C GLY A 97 -5.68 24.71 -27.02
#